data_AF-A0A078FUN7-F1
#
_entry.id   AF-A0A078FUN7-F1
#
_cell.length_a   1.000
_cell.length_b   1.000
_cell.length_c   1.000
_cell.angle_alpha   90.00
_cell.angle_beta   90.00
_cell.angle_gamma   90.00
#
_symmetry.space_group_name_H-M   'P 1'
#
loop_
_entity.id
_entity.type
_entity.pdbx_description
1 polymer ?
#
loop_
_entity_poly.entity_id
_entity_poly.type
_entity_poly.pdbx_seq_one_letter_code
_entity_poly.pdbx_strand_id
1 'polypeptide(L)' 'MATSKLKALWNHPAGPKTIHFWAPTFKWDLSIANIADFQKPPENISYLQ' A
#
# COMPACT_ATOMS: atom_id res chain seq x y z
N MET A 1 25.00 -9.11 -10.63
CA MET A 1 24.38 -10.21 -9.85
C MET A 1 23.07 -9.83 -9.12
N ALA A 2 22.57 -8.59 -9.17
CA ALA A 2 21.29 -8.20 -8.56
C ALA A 2 20.04 -8.54 -9.41
N THR A 3 20.20 -8.68 -10.73
CA THR A 3 19.13 -8.95 -11.69
C THR A 3 18.43 -10.30 -11.48
N SER A 4 19.13 -11.34 -11.02
CA SER A 4 18.54 -12.67 -10.82
C SER A 4 17.54 -12.74 -9.66
N LYS A 5 17.75 -11.96 -8.59
CA LYS A 5 16.86 -11.96 -7.42
C LYS A 5 15.57 -11.18 -7.68
N LEU A 6 15.67 -10.02 -8.33
CA LEU A 6 14.52 -9.27 -8.82
C LEU A 6 13.70 -10.10 -9.83
N LYS A 7 14.36 -10.81 -10.75
CA LYS A 7 13.69 -11.71 -11.70
C LYS A 7 13.01 -12.90 -11.01
N ALA A 8 13.60 -13.44 -9.94
CA ALA A 8 12.99 -14.52 -9.15
C ALA A 8 11.74 -14.06 -8.40
N LEU A 9 11.79 -12.86 -7.77
CA LEU A 9 10.64 -12.27 -7.09
C LEU A 9 9.51 -11.90 -8.07
N TRP A 10 9.86 -11.45 -9.28
CA TRP A 10 8.90 -11.08 -10.33
C TRP A 10 8.18 -12.28 -10.98
N ASN A 11 8.84 -13.44 -11.04
CA ASN A 11 8.28 -14.66 -11.60
C ASN A 11 7.66 -15.58 -10.53
N HIS A 12 7.61 -15.16 -9.27
CA HIS A 12 7.00 -15.94 -8.19
C HIS A 12 5.47 -16.08 -8.43
N PRO A 13 4.87 -17.26 -8.21
CA PRO A 13 3.43 -17.49 -8.42
C PRO A 13 2.54 -16.62 -7.52
N ALA A 14 3.04 -16.21 -6.35
CA ALA A 14 2.43 -15.20 -5.49
C ALA A 14 3.20 -13.86 -5.53
N GLY A 15 3.78 -13.51 -6.68
CA GLY A 15 4.56 -12.30 -6.87
C GLY A 15 3.70 -11.07 -7.22
N PRO A 16 4.33 -9.93 -7.54
CA PRO A 16 3.64 -8.66 -7.83
C PRO A 16 2.69 -8.69 -9.04
N LYS A 17 2.65 -9.79 -9.79
CA LYS A 17 1.70 -9.98 -10.89
C LYS A 17 0.36 -10.56 -10.43
N THR A 18 0.23 -11.01 -9.18
CA THR A 18 -0.94 -11.75 -8.72
C THR A 18 -1.62 -11.09 -7.52
N ILE A 19 -2.92 -11.36 -7.40
CA ILE A 19 -3.75 -10.79 -6.32
C ILE A 19 -3.30 -11.23 -4.93
N HIS A 20 -2.64 -12.39 -4.80
CA HIS A 20 -2.13 -12.89 -3.51
C HIS A 20 -1.05 -12.00 -2.91
N PHE A 21 -0.32 -11.25 -3.74
CA PHE A 21 0.64 -10.25 -3.26
C PHE A 21 -0.05 -8.95 -2.89
N TRP A 22 -0.96 -8.47 -3.73
CA TRP A 22 -1.61 -7.17 -3.57
C TRP A 22 -2.74 -7.16 -2.54
N ALA A 23 -3.56 -8.20 -2.45
CA ALA A 23 -4.65 -8.32 -1.49
C ALA A 23 -4.22 -8.08 -0.03
N PRO A 24 -3.14 -8.70 0.47
CA PRO A 24 -2.64 -8.35 1.79
C PRO A 24 -2.12 -6.91 1.81
N THR A 25 -1.35 -6.43 0.83
CA THR A 25 -0.83 -5.05 0.82
C THR A 25 -1.94 -4.00 0.91
N PHE A 26 -2.95 -4.08 0.05
CA PHE A 26 -4.07 -3.12 0.00
C PHE A 26 -4.97 -3.16 1.23
N LYS A 27 -4.96 -4.25 2.01
CA LYS A 27 -5.73 -4.32 3.26
C LYS A 27 -5.31 -3.22 4.25
N TRP A 28 -4.06 -2.74 4.18
CA TRP A 28 -3.54 -1.76 5.14
C TRP A 28 -3.56 -0.33 4.58
N ASP A 29 -3.94 -0.16 3.32
CA ASP A 29 -3.95 1.15 2.67
C ASP A 29 -4.88 2.13 3.38
N LEU A 30 -6.01 1.65 3.93
CA LEU A 30 -6.89 2.47 4.75
C LEU A 30 -6.21 2.97 6.02
N SER A 31 -5.39 2.14 6.68
CA SER A 31 -4.61 2.54 7.86
C SER A 31 -3.54 3.57 7.50
N ILE A 32 -2.87 3.40 6.36
CA ILE A 32 -1.87 4.36 5.86
C ILE A 32 -2.54 5.69 5.50
N ALA A 33 -3.70 5.65 4.83
CA ALA A 33 -4.49 6.84 4.54
C ALA A 33 -4.90 7.56 5.81
N ASN A 34 -5.28 6.83 6.86
CA ASN A 34 -5.63 7.42 8.17
C ASN A 34 -4.42 8.10 8.84
N ILE A 35 -3.24 7.49 8.77
CA ILE A 35 -1.99 8.10 9.27
C ILE A 35 -1.65 9.37 8.50
N ALA A 36 -1.80 9.36 7.18
CA ALA A 36 -1.58 10.54 6.35
C ALA A 36 -2.62 11.65 6.63
N ASP A 37 -3.85 11.28 6.98
CA ASP A 37 -4.93 12.21 7.30
C ASP A 37 -4.67 13.02 8.59
N PHE A 38 -3.90 12.47 9.55
CA PHE A 38 -3.52 13.20 10.78
C PHE A 38 -2.69 14.45 10.53
N GLN A 39 -2.06 14.59 9.36
CA GLN A 39 -1.32 15.80 9.00
C GLN A 39 -2.20 16.89 8.36
N LYS A 40 -3.50 16.62 8.14
CA LYS A 40 -4.39 17.63 7.58
C LYS A 40 -4.61 18.78 8.58
N PRO A 41 -4.48 20.04 8.12
CA PRO A 41 -4.75 21.17 8.98
C PRO A 41 -6.25 21.20 9.34
N PRO A 42 -6.59 21.60 10.58
CA PRO A 42 -7.95 21.52 11.12
C PRO A 42 -8.97 22.38 10.34
N GLU A 43 -8.51 23.39 9.61
CA GLU A 43 -9.32 24.21 8.69
C GLU A 43 -9.86 23.45 7.46
N ASN A 44 -9.22 22.33 7.09
CA ASN A 44 -9.67 21.45 6.01
C ASN A 44 -10.47 20.24 6.52
N ILE A 45 -10.66 20.13 7.84
CA ILE A 45 -11.48 19.09 8.44
C ILE A 45 -12.91 19.62 8.46
N SER A 46 -13.78 19.00 7.67
CA SER A 46 -15.21 19.28 7.73
C SER A 46 -15.72 18.90 9.13
N TYR A 47 -16.09 19.90 9.92
CA TYR A 47 -16.75 19.68 11.20
C TYR A 47 -18.23 19.42 10.95
N LEU A 48 -18.83 18.55 11.75
CA LEU A 48 -20.29 18.45 11.82
C LEU A 48 -20.77 19.71 12.57
N GLN A 49 -21.44 20.61 11.87
CA GLN A 49 -22.14 21.73 12.49
C GLN A 49 -23.45 21.27 13.12
#